data_AF-A0A9E2IKA4-F1
#
_entry.id   AF-A0A9E2IKA4-F1
#
_cell.length_a   1.000
_cell.length_b   1.000
_cell.length_c   1.000
_cell.angle_alpha   90.00
_cell.angle_beta   90.00
_cell.angle_gamma   90.00
#
_symmetry.space_group_name_H-M   'P 1'
#
loop_
_entity.id
_entity.type
_entity.pdbx_description
1 polymer ?
#
loop_
_entity_poly.entity_id
_entity_poly.type
_entity_poly.pdbx_seq_one_letter_code
_entity_poly.pdbx_strand_id
1 'polypeptide(L)'
;MADVHIATHMADLCHKDMFDYAYLVSGDNDLAPAVDIVMRQGKRVINVYFDTAKRNSYGLRSHCQGSFKNITRTIAEQFKWLPPDPQKEKPEPCGSGDPKSK
;
A
#
# COMPACT_ATOMS: atom_id res chain seq x y z
N MET A 1 8.11 7.72 3.62
CA MET A 1 7.90 7.25 5.02
C MET A 1 6.70 6.32 5.17
N ALA A 2 5.62 6.48 4.41
CA ALA A 2 4.46 5.59 4.49
C ALA A 2 4.81 4.12 4.19
N ASP A 3 5.68 3.87 3.21
CA ASP A 3 6.05 2.50 2.78
C ASP A 3 6.77 1.73 3.86
N VAL A 4 7.64 2.41 4.62
CA VAL A 4 8.33 1.82 5.77
C VAL A 4 7.33 1.36 6.83
N HIS A 5 6.34 2.19 7.17
CA HIS A 5 5.33 1.84 8.17
C HIS A 5 4.43 0.69 7.69
N ILE A 6 4.03 0.68 6.42
CA ILE A 6 3.24 -0.41 5.84
C ILE A 6 4.04 -1.71 5.87
N ALA A 7 5.29 -1.67 5.40
CA ALA A 7 6.17 -2.83 5.35
C ALA A 7 6.46 -3.42 6.74
N THR A 8 6.84 -2.58 7.71
CA THR A 8 7.13 -3.04 9.07
C THR A 8 5.90 -3.56 9.78
N HIS A 9 4.75 -2.90 9.63
CA HIS A 9 3.50 -3.36 10.22
C HIS A 9 3.03 -4.68 9.62
N MET A 10 3.12 -4.83 8.29
CA MET A 10 2.79 -6.09 7.61
C MET A 10 3.70 -7.24 8.07
N ALA A 11 4.99 -6.98 8.25
CA ALA A 11 5.94 -7.96 8.79
C ALA A 11 5.65 -8.32 10.25
N ASP A 12 5.33 -7.35 11.11
CA ASP A 12 4.99 -7.57 12.53
C ASP A 12 3.72 -8.41 12.68
N LEU A 13 2.66 -8.07 11.94
CA LEU A 13 1.41 -8.85 11.93
C LEU A 13 1.63 -10.26 11.39
N CYS A 14 2.51 -10.43 10.40
CA CYS A 14 2.86 -11.74 9.86
C CYS A 14 3.59 -12.57 10.91
N HIS A 15 4.54 -11.98 11.64
CA HIS A 15 5.29 -12.65 12.69
C HIS A 15 4.40 -13.09 13.85
N LYS A 16 3.41 -12.26 14.19
CA LYS A 16 2.40 -12.55 15.23
C LYS A 16 1.28 -13.48 14.78
N ASP A 17 1.35 -13.99 13.54
CA ASP A 17 0.34 -14.87 12.95
C ASP A 17 -1.09 -14.28 12.95
N MET A 18 -1.20 -12.95 12.82
CA MET A 18 -2.47 -12.22 12.97
C MET A 18 -3.35 -12.22 11.72
N PHE A 19 -2.88 -12.78 10.61
CA PHE A 19 -3.62 -12.88 9.36
C PHE A 19 -3.16 -14.05 8.49
N ASP A 20 -4.07 -14.57 7.68
CA ASP A 20 -3.78 -15.51 6.60
C ASP A 20 -3.75 -14.83 5.23
N TYR A 21 -4.61 -13.82 5.07
CA TYR A 21 -4.80 -13.04 3.85
C TYR A 21 -4.64 -11.55 4.13
N ALA A 22 -3.94 -10.84 3.24
CA ALA A 22 -3.81 -9.39 3.25
C ALA A 22 -4.28 -8.80 1.92
N TYR A 23 -5.10 -7.75 2.00
CA TYR A 23 -5.49 -6.93 0.84
C TYR A 23 -4.63 -5.67 0.84
N LEU A 24 -3.63 -5.64 -0.05
CA LEU A 24 -2.72 -4.51 -0.14
C LEU A 24 -3.25 -3.48 -1.13
N VAL A 25 -3.71 -2.34 -0.63
CA VAL A 25 -4.17 -1.23 -1.46
C VAL A 25 -2.99 -0.30 -1.76
N SER A 26 -2.18 -0.63 -2.76
CA SER A 26 -1.05 0.20 -3.18
C SER A 26 -0.64 -0.04 -4.64
N GLY A 27 -0.07 0.98 -5.27
CA GLY A 27 0.62 0.87 -6.56
C GLY A 27 2.14 0.96 -6.45
N ASP A 28 2.67 1.08 -5.23
CA ASP A 28 4.08 1.34 -4.98
C ASP A 28 4.92 0.05 -5.03
N ASN A 29 5.96 0.05 -5.86
CA ASN A 29 6.82 -1.12 -6.02
C ASN A 29 7.76 -1.32 -4.84
N ASP A 30 7.98 -0.30 -4.00
CA ASP A 30 8.89 -0.37 -2.85
C ASP A 30 8.38 -1.33 -1.76
N LEU A 31 7.10 -1.72 -1.82
CA LEU A 31 6.51 -2.71 -0.93
C LEU A 31 6.76 -4.17 -1.37
N ALA A 32 7.30 -4.40 -2.58
CA ALA A 32 7.56 -5.75 -3.10
C ALA A 32 8.41 -6.63 -2.15
N PRO A 33 9.52 -6.13 -1.55
CA PRO A 33 10.30 -6.94 -0.62
C PRO A 33 9.49 -7.39 0.61
N ALA A 34 8.59 -6.52 1.10
CA ALA A 34 7.75 -6.86 2.24
C ALA A 34 6.72 -7.92 1.87
N VAL A 35 6.12 -7.82 0.68
CA VAL A 35 5.19 -8.83 0.13
C VAL A 35 5.89 -10.18 0.00
N ASP A 36 7.08 -10.21 -0.59
CA ASP A 36 7.86 -11.45 -0.76
C ASP A 36 8.21 -12.11 0.58
N ILE A 37 8.53 -11.32 1.61
CA ILE A 37 8.81 -11.84 2.95
C ILE A 37 7.58 -12.53 3.54
N VAL A 38 6.43 -11.86 3.56
CA VAL A 38 5.23 -12.44 4.18
C VAL A 38 4.68 -13.63 3.39
N MET A 39 4.80 -13.61 2.06
CA MET A 39 4.42 -14.74 1.22
C MET A 39 5.29 -15.98 1.43
N ARG A 40 6.60 -15.79 1.65
CA ARG A 40 7.50 -16.91 2.03
C ARG A 40 7.15 -17.52 3.39
N GLN A 41 6.50 -16.77 4.27
CA GLN A 41 5.96 -17.26 5.55
C GLN A 41 4.59 -17.95 5.40
N GLY A 42 4.14 -18.21 4.17
CA GLY A 42 2.88 -18.90 3.88
C GLY A 42 1.65 -17.99 3.84
N LYS A 43 1.82 -16.67 3.97
CA LYS A 43 0.72 -15.72 3.87
C LYS A 43 0.30 -15.47 2.43
N ARG A 44 -0.93 -14.98 2.25
CA ARG A 44 -1.50 -14.67 0.93
C ARG A 44 -1.74 -13.18 0.81
N VAL A 45 -1.15 -12.54 -0.20
CA VAL A 45 -1.31 -11.11 -0.47
C VAL A 45 -2.06 -10.91 -1.78
N ILE A 46 -3.12 -10.11 -1.72
CA ILE A 46 -3.95 -9.73 -2.86
C ILE A 46 -3.74 -8.23 -3.10
N ASN A 47 -3.22 -7.88 -4.27
CA ASN A 47 -3.04 -6.49 -4.64
C ASN A 47 -4.36 -5.85 -5.07
N VAL A 48 -4.69 -4.69 -4.52
CA VAL A 48 -5.88 -3.92 -4.86
C VAL A 48 -5.44 -2.57 -5.41
N TYR A 49 -5.81 -2.27 -6.65
CA TYR A 49 -5.34 -1.06 -7.33
C TYR A 49 -6.41 -0.42 -8.22
N PHE A 50 -6.19 0.86 -8.51
CA PHE A 50 -6.94 1.60 -9.51
C PHE A 50 -6.38 1.33 -10.90
N ASP A 51 -7.18 0.74 -11.78
CA ASP A 51 -6.79 0.58 -13.17
C ASP A 51 -6.89 1.94 -13.88
N THR A 52 -5.75 2.60 -14.03
CA THR A 52 -5.66 3.88 -14.75
C THR A 52 -4.57 3.74 -15.80
N ALA A 53 -4.84 4.18 -17.03
CA ALA A 53 -3.93 4.06 -18.17
C ALA A 53 -2.53 4.67 -17.92
N LYS A 54 -2.38 5.57 -16.95
CA LYS A 54 -1.11 6.21 -16.55
C LYS A 54 -0.38 5.54 -15.38
N ARG A 55 -1.01 4.62 -14.63
CA ARG A 55 -0.44 4.00 -13.41
C ARG A 55 -0.59 2.48 -13.40
N ASN A 56 -0.33 1.87 -14.55
CA ASN A 56 -0.18 0.42 -14.64
C ASN A 56 1.20 0.02 -14.07
N SER A 57 1.40 0.19 -12.76
CA SER A 57 2.61 -0.29 -12.09
C SER A 57 2.48 -1.81 -11.95
N TYR A 58 3.05 -2.52 -12.92
CA TYR A 58 3.03 -3.99 -12.95
C TYR A 58 4.00 -4.63 -11.96
N GLY A 59 4.97 -3.87 -11.43
CA GLY A 59 6.02 -4.36 -10.54
C GLY A 59 5.44 -5.07 -9.31
N LEU A 60 4.73 -4.33 -8.44
CA LEU A 60 4.13 -4.89 -7.23
C LEU A 60 3.14 -6.04 -7.51
N ARG A 61 2.40 -5.99 -8.63
CA ARG A 61 1.42 -7.04 -8.98
C ARG A 61 2.07 -8.40 -9.16
N SER A 62 3.29 -8.45 -9.72
CA SER A 62 3.99 -9.70 -9.96
C SER A 62 4.41 -10.42 -8.68
N HIS A 63 4.51 -9.67 -7.57
CA HIS A 63 4.85 -10.22 -6.25
C HIS A 63 3.63 -10.75 -5.49
N CYS A 64 2.40 -10.40 -5.86
CA CYS A 64 1.19 -10.83 -5.15
C CYS A 64 0.56 -12.09 -5.79
N GLN A 65 -0.12 -12.94 -5.01
CA GLN A 65 -0.80 -14.13 -5.55
C GLN A 65 -2.06 -13.81 -6.36
N GLY A 66 -2.68 -12.67 -6.10
CA GLY A 66 -3.90 -12.27 -6.77
C GLY A 66 -4.00 -10.77 -6.89
N SER A 67 -4.92 -10.31 -7.72
CA SER A 67 -5.19 -8.88 -7.81
C SER A 67 -6.66 -8.59 -8.08
N PHE A 68 -7.21 -7.63 -7.35
CA PHE A 68 -8.50 -7.04 -7.65
C PHE A 68 -8.29 -5.77 -8.48
N LYS A 69 -8.73 -5.86 -9.74
CA LYS A 69 -8.84 -4.70 -10.61
C LYS A 69 -10.08 -3.91 -10.20
N ASN A 70 -10.02 -2.59 -10.28
CA ASN A 70 -11.18 -1.72 -10.10
C ASN A 70 -11.77 -1.78 -8.68
N ILE A 71 -11.06 -1.23 -7.68
CA ILE A 71 -11.80 -0.37 -6.75
C ILE A 71 -12.37 0.75 -7.63
N THR A 72 -13.61 0.58 -8.06
CA THR A 72 -14.31 1.60 -8.82
C THR A 72 -14.46 2.82 -7.93
N ARG A 73 -14.32 4.01 -8.52
CA ARG A 73 -14.68 5.27 -7.86
C ARG A 73 -16.08 5.18 -7.24
N THR A 74 -16.97 4.39 -7.83
CA THR A 74 -18.29 4.00 -7.32
C THR A 74 -18.27 3.37 -5.93
N ILE A 75 -17.35 2.46 -5.61
CA ILE A 75 -17.20 1.89 -4.26
C ILE A 75 -16.71 2.98 -3.31
N ALA A 76 -15.70 3.76 -3.71
CA ALA A 76 -15.20 4.86 -2.91
C ALA A 76 -16.28 5.93 -2.62
N GLU A 77 -17.13 6.24 -3.60
CA GLU A 77 -18.28 7.14 -3.49
C GLU A 77 -19.39 6.55 -2.60
N GLN A 78 -19.69 5.25 -2.72
CA GLN A 78 -20.64 4.55 -1.86
C GLN A 78 -20.23 4.60 -0.39
N PHE A 79 -18.94 4.46 -0.10
CA PHE A 79 -18.38 4.57 1.26
C PHE A 79 -18.05 6.02 1.68
N LYS A 80 -18.39 7.02 0.85
CA LYS A 80 -18.08 8.44 1.09
C LYS A 80 -16.62 8.67 1.47
N TRP A 81 -15.68 8.01 0.78
CA TRP A 81 -14.29 8.44 0.75
C TRP A 81 -14.22 9.77 0.00
N LEU A 82 -14.60 10.84 0.70
CA LEU A 82 -14.46 12.19 0.21
C LEU A 82 -12.97 12.39 -0.12
N PRO A 83 -12.62 12.99 -1.27
CA PRO A 83 -11.28 13.52 -1.43
C PRO A 83 -11.00 14.41 -0.21
N PRO A 84 -9.76 14.41 0.31
CA PRO A 84 -9.40 15.33 1.38
C PRO A 84 -9.87 16.72 0.95
N ASP A 85 -10.56 17.40 1.87
CA ASP A 85 -11.04 18.76 1.68
C ASP A 85 -9.94 19.57 0.97
N PRO A 86 -10.22 20.26 -0.14
CA PRO A 86 -9.23 21.11 -0.79
C PRO A 86 -8.62 22.16 0.17
N GLN A 87 -9.24 22.39 1.32
CA GLN A 87 -8.76 23.24 2.42
C GLN A 87 -8.06 22.48 3.56
N LYS A 88 -8.09 21.14 3.60
CA LYS A 88 -7.19 20.35 4.44
C LYS A 88 -5.83 20.33 3.77
N GLU A 89 -4.92 21.16 4.28
CA GLU A 89 -3.50 21.08 3.97
C GLU A 89 -3.07 19.62 3.94
N LYS A 90 -2.39 19.21 2.85
CA LYS A 90 -1.72 17.90 2.84
C LYS A 90 -0.88 17.85 4.12
N PRO A 91 -0.98 16.78 4.93
CA PRO A 91 -0.06 16.64 6.05
C PRO A 91 1.34 16.83 5.50
N GLU A 92 2.14 17.66 6.17
CA GLU A 92 3.49 17.96 5.70
C GLU A 92 4.18 16.65 5.32
N PRO A 93 4.84 16.58 4.15
CA PRO A 93 5.61 15.40 3.80
C PRO A 93 6.52 15.12 4.98
N CYS A 94 6.41 13.92 5.59
CA CYS A 94 7.22 13.54 6.73
C CYS A 94 8.68 13.86 6.39
N GLY A 95 9.18 14.94 6.99
CA GLY A 95 10.46 15.51 6.59
C GLY A 95 11.52 14.45 6.74
N SER A 96 12.21 14.14 5.65
CA SER A 96 13.61 13.77 5.74
C SER A 96 14.32 14.98 6.32
N GLY A 97 14.35 15.07 7.65
CA GLY A 97 15.21 16.00 8.36
C GLY A 97 16.64 15.59 8.08
N ASP A 98 17.18 16.02 6.95
CA ASP A 98 18.63 16.16 6.80
C ASP A 98 19.04 17.26 7.79
N PRO A 99 19.85 16.96 8.82
CA PRO A 99 20.43 18.01 9.64
C PRO A 99 21.40 18.78 8.74
N LYS A 100 20.94 19.88 8.15
CA LYS A 100 21.83 20.83 7.50
C LYS A 100 22.75 21.41 8.57
N SER A 101 23.99 20.93 8.54
CA SER A 101 25.15 21.61 9.09
C SER A 101 25.13 23.08 8.70
N LYS A 102 25.08 23.97 9.69
CA LYS A 102 26.04 25.06 9.93
C LYS A 102 25.62 25.85 11.16
#